data_AF-A0A221KJM2-F1
#
_entry.id   AF-A0A221KJM2-F1
#
_cell.length_a   1.000
_cell.length_b   1.000
_cell.length_c   1.000
_cell.angle_alpha   90.00
_cell.angle_beta   90.00
_cell.angle_gamma   90.00
#
_symmetry.space_group_name_H-M   'P 1'
#
loop_
_entity.id
_entity.type
_entity.pdbx_description
1 polymer ?
#
loop_
_entity_poly.entity_id
_entity_poly.type
_entity_poly.pdbx_seq_one_letter_code
_entity_poly.pdbx_strand_id
1 'polypeptide(L)'
;MNRIAPAFCLTLCLWVGGLPLNAQAQTNDNRQDVPKNDLQSNREAYQREDLELNIAYRKLMAQLQDNGKERLKSAQLAWLKFRDLQCEFERGSREGESLQSIQHKSCLAAATRQRTNELSAWLKDPNRP
;
A
#
# COMPACT_ATOMS: atom_id res chain seq x y z
N MET A 1 17.25 32.45 5.58
CA MET A 1 18.00 33.20 4.57
C MET A 1 19.08 34.00 5.29
N ASN A 2 20.34 33.55 5.27
CA ASN A 2 21.49 34.46 5.12
C ASN A 2 22.80 33.67 4.99
N ARG A 3 23.61 34.12 4.04
CA ARG A 3 24.88 33.55 3.61
C ARG A 3 26.02 34.15 4.43
N ILE A 4 27.02 33.34 4.77
CA ILE A 4 28.35 33.82 5.16
C ILE A 4 29.37 32.96 4.40
N ALA A 5 30.14 33.61 3.53
CA ALA A 5 31.21 33.00 2.74
C ALA A 5 32.55 33.07 3.49
N PRO A 6 33.48 32.12 3.32
CA PRO A 6 34.77 32.17 4.00
C PRO A 6 35.81 32.94 3.16
N ALA A 7 36.47 33.90 3.79
CA ALA A 7 37.67 34.56 3.28
C ALA A 7 38.87 33.63 3.44
N PHE A 8 39.54 33.32 2.32
CA PHE A 8 40.76 32.51 2.28
C PHE A 8 41.96 33.37 2.72
N CYS A 9 42.57 33.01 3.85
CA CYS A 9 43.86 33.55 4.29
C CYS A 9 44.97 32.56 3.83
N LEU A 10 45.83 33.02 2.94
CA LEU A 10 46.97 32.26 2.40
C LEU A 10 48.10 32.20 3.44
N THR A 11 48.32 31.04 4.05
CA THR A 11 49.54 30.72 4.80
C THR A 11 50.19 29.47 4.23
N LEU A 12 51.41 29.66 3.69
CA LEU A 12 52.28 28.64 3.11
C LEU A 12 52.99 27.87 4.24
N CYS A 13 52.56 26.63 4.54
CA CYS A 13 53.30 25.70 5.40
C CYS A 13 53.80 24.50 4.59
N LEU A 14 55.09 24.22 4.77
CA LEU A 14 55.89 23.16 4.18
C LEU A 14 55.32 21.76 4.49
N TRP A 15 55.42 20.86 3.50
CA TRP A 15 55.00 19.46 3.53
C TRP A 15 55.53 18.70 4.77
N VAL A 16 54.64 18.42 5.71
CA VAL A 16 54.68 17.21 6.56
C VAL A 16 53.61 16.29 5.98
N GLY A 17 54.01 15.06 5.63
CA GLY A 17 53.20 14.06 4.92
C GLY A 17 51.78 13.95 5.48
N GLY A 18 50.81 14.30 4.64
CA GLY A 18 49.40 14.24 4.98
C GLY A 18 48.90 12.80 5.02
N LEU A 19 48.46 12.37 6.20
CA LEU A 19 47.35 11.43 6.30
C LEU A 19 46.08 12.28 6.41
N PRO A 20 45.31 12.50 5.33
CA PRO A 20 43.94 12.95 5.53
C PRO A 20 43.18 11.77 6.16
N LEU A 21 42.92 11.86 7.47
CA LEU A 21 41.83 11.13 8.08
C LEU A 21 40.55 11.67 7.46
N ASN A 22 40.14 11.08 6.33
CA ASN A 22 38.85 11.35 5.72
C ASN A 22 37.78 10.77 6.66
N ALA A 23 37.37 11.55 7.66
CA ALA A 23 36.10 11.33 8.36
C ALA A 23 34.97 11.76 7.41
N GLN A 24 34.75 11.00 6.34
CA GLN A 24 33.48 11.07 5.62
C GLN A 24 32.43 10.45 6.54
N ALA A 25 31.67 11.28 7.25
CA ALA A 25 30.42 10.85 7.85
C ALA A 25 29.45 10.50 6.71
N GLN A 26 29.52 9.26 6.23
CA GLN A 26 28.54 8.71 5.32
C GLN A 26 27.25 8.49 6.12
N THR A 27 26.27 9.38 5.95
CA THR A 27 24.90 9.05 6.37
C THR A 27 24.41 7.95 5.42
N ASN A 28 24.48 6.69 5.84
CA ASN A 28 23.77 5.60 5.16
C ASN A 28 22.25 5.84 5.32
N ASP A 29 21.68 6.71 4.49
CA ASP A 29 20.22 6.78 4.28
C ASP A 29 19.84 5.59 3.40
N ASN A 30 19.68 4.44 4.03
CA ASN A 30 19.25 3.19 3.40
C ASN A 30 17.74 3.22 3.12
N ARG A 31 17.22 4.31 2.51
CA ARG A 31 15.86 4.33 2.01
C ARG A 31 15.81 3.46 0.74
N GLN A 32 15.19 2.29 0.87
CA GLN A 32 14.82 1.49 -0.30
C GLN A 32 13.77 2.27 -1.11
N ASP A 33 14.24 2.99 -2.14
CA ASP A 33 13.35 3.59 -3.13
C ASP A 33 12.67 2.48 -3.93
N VAL A 34 11.40 2.22 -3.61
CA VAL A 34 10.59 1.29 -4.40
C VAL A 34 10.26 1.93 -5.75
N PRO A 35 10.49 1.23 -6.87
CA PRO A 35 10.12 1.71 -8.19
C PRO A 35 8.64 2.12 -8.31
N LYS A 36 8.37 3.28 -8.92
CA LYS A 36 7.01 3.84 -9.08
C LYS A 36 6.06 2.93 -9.88
N ASN A 37 6.61 2.11 -10.79
CA ASN A 37 5.85 1.13 -11.57
C ASN A 37 5.23 0.04 -10.67
N ASP A 38 5.90 -0.38 -9.59
CA ASP A 38 5.41 -1.39 -8.67
C ASP A 38 4.18 -0.89 -7.89
N LEU A 39 4.21 0.37 -7.45
CA LEU A 39 3.06 1.00 -6.82
C LEU A 39 1.87 1.13 -7.78
N GLN A 40 2.13 1.52 -9.03
CA GLN A 40 1.10 1.64 -10.06
C GLN A 40 0.46 0.28 -10.36
N SER A 41 1.27 -0.77 -10.56
CA SER A 41 0.81 -2.14 -10.80
C SER A 41 -0.08 -2.65 -9.65
N ASN A 42 0.28 -2.37 -8.40
CA ASN A 42 -0.53 -2.76 -7.24
C ASN A 42 -1.87 -2.02 -7.17
N ARG A 43 -1.89 -0.72 -7.53
CA ARG A 43 -3.14 0.04 -7.63
C ARG A 43 -4.07 -0.54 -8.69
N GLU A 44 -3.54 -0.86 -9.86
CA GLU A 44 -4.30 -1.47 -10.95
C GLU A 44 -4.81 -2.85 -10.56
N ALA A 45 -3.99 -3.66 -9.88
CA ALA A 45 -4.42 -4.95 -9.35
C ALA A 45 -5.62 -4.80 -8.41
N TYR A 46 -5.56 -3.88 -7.45
CA TYR A 46 -6.70 -3.62 -6.56
C TYR A 46 -7.95 -3.16 -7.34
N GLN A 47 -7.81 -2.24 -8.29
CA GLN A 47 -8.93 -1.76 -9.10
C GLN A 47 -9.61 -2.88 -9.90
N ARG A 48 -8.84 -3.82 -10.46
CA ARG A 48 -9.40 -5.00 -11.13
C ARG A 48 -10.21 -5.87 -10.16
N GLU A 49 -9.66 -6.16 -8.98
CA GLU A 49 -10.39 -6.98 -8.00
C GLU A 49 -11.66 -6.28 -7.50
N ASP A 50 -11.63 -4.95 -7.31
CA ASP A 50 -12.80 -4.18 -6.89
C ASP A 50 -13.90 -4.18 -7.97
N LEU A 51 -13.52 -4.10 -9.25
CA LEU A 51 -14.47 -4.25 -10.35
C LEU A 51 -15.16 -5.62 -10.31
N GLU A 52 -14.39 -6.70 -10.17
CA GLU A 52 -14.92 -8.07 -10.11
C GLU A 52 -15.83 -8.28 -8.89
N LEU A 53 -15.45 -7.74 -7.73
CA LEU A 53 -16.28 -7.75 -6.53
C LEU A 53 -17.64 -7.08 -6.78
N ASN A 54 -17.63 -5.89 -7.38
CA ASN A 54 -18.84 -5.15 -7.68
C ASN A 54 -19.73 -5.88 -8.69
N ILE A 55 -19.14 -6.57 -9.68
CA ILE A 55 -19.89 -7.43 -10.61
C ILE A 55 -20.57 -8.58 -9.86
N ALA A 56 -19.84 -9.32 -9.03
CA ALA A 56 -20.39 -10.44 -8.26
C ALA A 56 -21.48 -9.98 -7.28
N TYR A 57 -21.26 -8.87 -6.58
CA TYR A 57 -22.23 -8.26 -5.67
C TYR A 57 -23.54 -7.90 -6.39
N ARG A 58 -23.46 -7.21 -7.54
CA ARG A 58 -24.66 -6.85 -8.32
C ARG A 58 -25.42 -8.08 -8.82
N LYS A 59 -24.71 -9.10 -9.30
CA LYS A 59 -25.33 -10.36 -9.74
C LYS A 59 -26.10 -11.01 -8.58
N LEU A 60 -25.51 -11.06 -7.39
CA LEU A 60 -26.16 -11.68 -6.24
C LEU A 60 -27.35 -10.86 -5.75
N MET A 61 -27.21 -9.54 -5.66
CA MET A 61 -28.31 -8.62 -5.32
C MET A 61 -29.54 -8.79 -6.23
N ALA A 62 -29.32 -9.14 -7.50
CA ALA A 62 -30.41 -9.36 -8.45
C ALA A 62 -31.19 -10.67 -8.24
N GLN A 63 -30.60 -11.66 -7.56
CA GLN A 63 -31.24 -12.96 -7.27
C GLN A 63 -31.98 -12.97 -5.93
N LEU A 64 -31.69 -12.02 -5.04
CA LEU A 64 -32.24 -11.98 -3.69
C LEU A 64 -33.60 -11.27 -3.64
N GLN A 65 -34.45 -11.70 -2.71
CA GLN A 65 -35.61 -10.93 -2.26
C GLN A 65 -35.17 -9.76 -1.38
N ASP A 66 -36.08 -8.83 -1.07
CA ASP A 66 -35.72 -7.56 -0.41
C ASP A 66 -35.10 -7.74 0.97
N ASN A 67 -35.56 -8.72 1.75
CA ASN A 67 -34.93 -9.07 3.03
C ASN A 67 -33.48 -9.58 2.85
N GLY A 68 -33.21 -10.38 1.81
CA GLY A 68 -31.88 -10.87 1.46
C GLY A 68 -30.97 -9.74 0.98
N LYS A 69 -31.48 -8.81 0.16
CA LYS A 69 -30.75 -7.62 -0.30
C LYS A 69 -30.27 -6.77 0.88
N GLU A 70 -31.14 -6.48 1.84
CA GLU A 70 -30.76 -5.67 3.01
C GLU A 70 -29.71 -6.38 3.89
N ARG A 71 -29.84 -7.70 4.07
CA ARG A 71 -28.85 -8.51 4.79
C ARG A 71 -27.50 -8.52 4.06
N LEU A 72 -27.50 -8.73 2.75
CA LEU A 72 -26.28 -8.74 1.94
C LEU A 72 -25.60 -7.36 1.95
N LYS A 73 -26.36 -6.28 1.78
CA LYS A 73 -25.85 -4.91 1.86
C LYS A 73 -25.21 -4.62 3.21
N SER A 74 -25.86 -4.99 4.30
CA SER A 74 -25.34 -4.83 5.66
C SER A 74 -24.05 -5.61 5.86
N ALA A 75 -24.01 -6.88 5.42
CA ALA A 75 -22.81 -7.72 5.49
C ALA A 75 -21.66 -7.13 4.65
N GLN A 76 -21.95 -6.59 3.47
CA GLN A 76 -20.95 -6.01 2.59
C GLN A 76 -20.36 -4.72 3.16
N LEU A 77 -21.17 -3.86 3.76
CA LEU A 77 -20.70 -2.64 4.45
C LEU A 77 -19.82 -2.98 5.66
N ALA A 78 -20.22 -3.97 6.46
CA ALA A 78 -19.42 -4.45 7.58
C ALA A 78 -18.09 -5.03 7.10
N TRP A 79 -18.11 -5.81 6.02
CA TRP A 79 -16.91 -6.38 5.41
C TRP A 79 -15.96 -5.29 4.89
N LEU A 80 -16.45 -4.23 4.25
CA LEU A 80 -15.62 -3.10 3.80
C LEU A 80 -14.87 -2.47 4.98
N LYS A 81 -15.57 -2.21 6.09
CA LYS A 81 -14.96 -1.67 7.31
C LYS A 81 -13.91 -2.63 7.88
N PHE A 82 -14.21 -3.92 7.94
CA PHE A 82 -13.26 -4.94 8.40
C PHE A 82 -12.01 -4.98 7.52
N ARG A 83 -12.19 -5.04 6.19
CA ARG A 83 -11.09 -5.03 5.21
C ARG A 83 -10.18 -3.83 5.41
N ASP A 84 -10.76 -2.65 5.50
CA ASP A 84 -9.97 -1.41 5.59
C ASP A 84 -9.18 -1.38 6.90
N LEU A 85 -9.79 -1.80 8.03
CA LEU A 85 -9.09 -1.90 9.31
C LEU A 85 -7.99 -2.98 9.30
N GLN A 86 -8.26 -4.14 8.70
CA GLN A 86 -7.28 -5.21 8.55
C GLN A 86 -6.09 -4.73 7.72
N CYS A 87 -6.34 -4.10 6.58
CA CYS A 87 -5.26 -3.67 5.70
C CYS A 87 -4.48 -2.47 6.23
N GLU A 88 -5.09 -1.62 7.05
CA GLU A 88 -4.37 -0.60 7.83
C GLU A 88 -3.47 -1.24 8.90
N PHE A 89 -3.90 -2.32 9.55
CA PHE A 89 -3.07 -3.09 10.47
C PHE A 89 -1.90 -3.78 9.73
N GLU A 90 -2.16 -4.44 8.60
CA GLU A 90 -1.15 -5.14 7.80
C GLU A 90 -0.16 -4.20 7.11
N ARG A 91 -0.51 -2.92 6.90
CA ARG A 91 0.43 -1.91 6.39
C ARG A 91 1.71 -1.88 7.22
N GLY A 92 1.60 -2.14 8.53
CA GLY A 92 2.72 -2.22 9.47
C GLY A 92 3.50 -0.90 9.61
N SER A 93 4.58 -0.95 10.38
CA SER A 93 5.49 0.19 10.60
C SER A 93 6.75 0.13 9.72
N ARG A 94 6.71 -0.61 8.60
CA ARG A 94 7.88 -0.84 7.74
C ARG A 94 8.55 0.48 7.36
N GLU A 95 9.87 0.54 7.46
CA GLU A 95 10.65 1.70 7.06
C GLU A 95 10.43 1.99 5.56
N GLY A 96 9.94 3.20 5.24
CA GLY A 96 9.66 3.64 3.87
C GLY A 96 8.18 3.72 3.51
N GLU A 97 7.70 4.92 3.17
CA GLU A 97 6.31 5.21 2.78
C GLU A 97 5.86 4.41 1.54
N SER A 98 6.78 4.12 0.62
CA SER A 98 6.50 3.40 -0.62
C SER A 98 6.20 1.92 -0.39
N LEU A 99 6.96 1.25 0.48
CA LEU A 99 6.72 -0.15 0.86
C LEU A 99 5.41 -0.31 1.63
N GLN A 100 5.10 0.62 2.54
CA GLN A 100 3.82 0.64 3.25
C GLN A 100 2.64 0.76 2.26
N SER A 101 2.76 1.63 1.27
CA SER A 101 1.73 1.81 0.24
C SER A 101 1.50 0.54 -0.59
N ILE A 102 2.58 -0.14 -0.99
CA ILE A 102 2.47 -1.43 -1.71
C ILE A 102 1.81 -2.48 -0.84
N GLN A 103 2.27 -2.68 0.40
CA GLN A 103 1.69 -3.67 1.30
C GLN A 103 0.19 -3.43 1.52
N HIS A 104 -0.20 -2.17 1.74
CA HIS A 104 -1.60 -1.79 1.88
C HIS A 104 -2.40 -2.15 0.61
N LYS A 105 -1.90 -1.80 -0.59
CA LYS A 105 -2.60 -2.11 -1.86
C LYS A 105 -2.67 -3.60 -2.14
N SER A 106 -1.62 -4.36 -1.84
CA SER A 106 -1.64 -5.82 -1.99
C SER A 106 -2.67 -6.47 -1.05
N CYS A 107 -2.78 -6.02 0.20
CA CYS A 107 -3.81 -6.50 1.13
C CYS A 107 -5.22 -6.22 0.59
N LEU A 108 -5.49 -4.99 0.16
CA LEU A 108 -6.79 -4.61 -0.39
C LEU A 108 -7.17 -5.50 -1.58
N ALA A 109 -6.24 -5.76 -2.50
CA ALA A 109 -6.47 -6.63 -3.64
C ALA A 109 -6.78 -8.08 -3.21
N ALA A 110 -5.97 -8.65 -2.30
CA ALA A 110 -6.14 -10.02 -1.83
C ALA A 110 -7.49 -10.24 -1.11
N ALA A 111 -7.82 -9.36 -0.16
CA ALA A 111 -9.09 -9.43 0.58
C ALA A 111 -10.29 -9.26 -0.35
N THR A 112 -10.19 -8.35 -1.32
CA THR A 112 -11.26 -8.12 -2.31
C THR A 112 -11.46 -9.34 -3.21
N ARG A 113 -10.38 -9.98 -3.68
CA ARG A 113 -10.46 -11.25 -4.43
C ARG A 113 -11.14 -12.35 -3.62
N GLN A 114 -10.77 -12.51 -2.35
CA GLN A 114 -11.39 -13.50 -1.49
C GLN A 114 -12.90 -13.26 -1.38
N ARG A 115 -13.31 -12.02 -1.15
CA ARG A 115 -14.73 -11.67 -1.06
C ARG A 115 -15.48 -11.94 -2.36
N THR A 116 -14.88 -11.63 -3.51
CA THR A 116 -15.44 -11.98 -4.82
C THR A 116 -15.69 -13.47 -4.95
N ASN A 117 -14.77 -14.31 -4.47
CA ASN A 117 -14.93 -15.77 -4.47
C ASN A 117 -16.08 -16.22 -3.56
N GLU A 118 -16.22 -15.63 -2.38
CA GLU A 118 -17.34 -15.90 -1.47
C GLU A 118 -18.69 -15.58 -2.12
N LEU A 119 -18.85 -14.37 -2.68
CA LEU A 119 -20.09 -13.96 -3.37
C LEU A 119 -20.37 -14.84 -4.59
N SER A 120 -19.33 -15.22 -5.34
CA SER A 120 -19.44 -16.10 -6.50
C SER A 120 -19.82 -17.53 -6.13
N ALA A 121 -19.45 -17.98 -4.92
CA ALA A 121 -19.90 -19.26 -4.39
C ALA A 121 -21.39 -19.19 -3.99
N TRP A 122 -21.87 -18.06 -3.47
CA TRP A 122 -23.29 -17.85 -3.14
C TRP A 122 -24.16 -17.89 -4.39
N LEU A 123 -23.69 -17.28 -5.48
CA LEU A 123 -24.36 -17.31 -6.78
C LEU A 123 -24.55 -18.72 -7.38
N LYS A 124 -23.76 -19.71 -6.96
CA LYS A 124 -23.77 -21.07 -7.52
C LYS A 124 -24.57 -22.06 -6.68
N ASP A 125 -24.92 -21.71 -5.45
CA ASP A 125 -25.58 -22.60 -4.50
C ASP A 125 -27.03 -22.14 -4.26
N PRO A 126 -28.03 -22.86 -4.80
CA PRO A 126 -29.44 -22.49 -4.65
C PRO A 126 -29.97 -22.62 -3.22
N ASN A 127 -29.22 -23.26 -2.31
CA ASN A 127 -29.59 -23.43 -0.91
C ASN A 127 -28.88 -22.43 0.02
N ARG A 128 -27.95 -21.63 -0.49
CA ARG A 128 -27.42 -20.47 0.24
C ARG A 128 -28.44 -19.33 0.19
N PRO A 129 -28.46 -18.48 1.24
CA PRO A 129 -29.51 -17.46 1.41
C PRO A 129 -29.62 -16.49 0.25
#